data_AF-A0A1C5KPD0-F1
#
_entry.id   AF-A0A1C5KPD0-F1
#
_cell.length_a   1.000
_cell.length_b   1.000
_cell.length_c   1.000
_cell.angle_alpha   90.00
_cell.angle_beta   90.00
_cell.angle_gamma   90.00
#
_symmetry.space_group_name_H-M   'P 1'
#
loop_
_entity.id
_entity.type
_entity.pdbx_description
1 polymer ?
#
loop_
_entity_poly.entity_id
_entity_poly.type
_entity_poly.pdbx_seq_one_letter_code
_entity_poly.pdbx_strand_id
1 'polypeptide(L)'
;MKDMDLFKVSDDEALERVKRDGMELRLIEHQTPEICMAAVKQDGYALRFVKEQTRELCLAAIQKDGWSLQYVKEQSPEICMAAVKRNGHALQFVKEQTPELCLAAVKQSAYALVHVKDQTPELCLVAVRQNSDALKFVRNKTPEIRLAAKR
;
A
#
# COMPACT_ATOMS: atom_id res chain seq x y z
N MET A 1 2.41 -47.38 16.58
CA MET A 1 1.54 -46.24 16.26
C MET A 1 2.43 -45.16 15.69
N LYS A 2 2.42 -44.97 14.36
CA LYS A 2 2.96 -43.75 13.73
C LYS A 2 1.80 -42.79 13.72
N ASP A 3 1.93 -41.67 14.42
CA ASP A 3 0.90 -40.64 14.40
C ASP A 3 0.60 -40.24 12.96
N MET A 4 -0.68 -40.32 12.67
CA MET A 4 -1.29 -40.20 11.37
C MET A 4 -1.50 -38.70 11.10
N ASP A 5 -0.43 -38.00 10.75
CA ASP A 5 -0.43 -36.55 10.45
C ASP A 5 -0.97 -36.28 9.02
N LEU A 6 -2.12 -36.88 8.71
CA LEU A 6 -2.74 -36.94 7.37
C LEU A 6 -3.36 -35.61 6.89
N PHE A 7 -3.18 -34.51 7.65
CA PHE A 7 -3.78 -33.21 7.36
C PHE A 7 -2.79 -32.03 7.33
N LYS A 8 -1.48 -32.27 7.54
CA LYS A 8 -0.49 -31.23 7.30
C LYS A 8 -0.18 -31.18 5.81
N VAL A 9 -0.70 -30.14 5.17
CA VAL A 9 -0.31 -29.71 3.82
C VAL A 9 1.21 -29.59 3.81
N SER A 10 1.89 -30.28 2.89
CA SER A 10 3.34 -30.16 2.77
C SER A 10 3.71 -28.73 2.35
N ASP A 11 4.92 -28.29 2.66
CA ASP A 11 5.37 -26.95 2.25
C ASP A 11 5.32 -26.78 0.71
N ASP A 12 5.56 -27.84 -0.06
CA ASP A 12 5.45 -27.84 -1.52
C ASP A 12 4.00 -27.66 -2.00
N GLU A 13 3.05 -28.37 -1.40
CA GLU A 13 1.64 -28.23 -1.73
C GLU A 13 1.12 -26.83 -1.33
N ALA A 14 1.51 -26.36 -0.16
CA ALA A 14 1.22 -25.01 0.32
C ALA A 14 1.76 -23.95 -0.65
N LEU A 15 2.99 -24.14 -1.15
CA LEU A 15 3.62 -23.25 -2.12
C LEU A 15 2.86 -23.22 -3.46
N GLU A 16 2.45 -24.38 -3.98
CA GLU A 16 1.67 -24.45 -5.22
C GLU A 16 0.29 -23.81 -5.08
N ARG A 17 -0.36 -23.97 -3.92
CA ARG A 17 -1.65 -23.31 -3.63
C ARG A 17 -1.51 -21.79 -3.66
N VAL A 18 -0.53 -21.22 -2.95
CA VAL A 18 -0.37 -19.75 -2.90
C VAL A 18 0.13 -19.15 -4.21
N LYS A 19 0.86 -19.92 -5.03
CA LYS A 19 1.21 -19.50 -6.40
C LYS A 19 -0.01 -19.39 -7.32
N ARG A 20 -1.03 -20.22 -7.09
CA ARG A 20 -2.30 -20.16 -7.84
C ARG A 20 -3.22 -19.04 -7.30
N ASP A 21 -3.34 -18.94 -5.98
CA ASP A 21 -4.13 -17.91 -5.29
C ASP A 21 -3.43 -17.51 -3.97
N GLY A 22 -2.86 -16.31 -3.92
CA GLY A 22 -2.12 -15.81 -2.75
C GLY A 22 -2.98 -15.73 -1.48
N MET A 23 -4.30 -15.64 -1.62
CA MET A 23 -5.24 -15.60 -0.49
C MET A 23 -5.32 -16.93 0.26
N GLU A 24 -4.90 -18.04 -0.36
CA GLU A 24 -4.80 -19.35 0.28
C GLU A 24 -3.86 -19.35 1.48
N LEU A 25 -2.97 -18.35 1.61
CA LEU A 25 -2.12 -18.16 2.79
C LEU A 25 -2.92 -18.12 4.10
N ARG A 26 -4.18 -17.67 4.06
CA ARG A 26 -5.08 -17.66 5.22
C ARG A 26 -5.39 -19.05 5.80
N LEU A 27 -5.22 -20.11 4.99
CA LEU A 27 -5.50 -21.50 5.35
C LEU A 27 -4.21 -22.27 5.71
N ILE A 28 -3.05 -21.64 5.63
CA ILE A 28 -1.75 -22.27 5.87
C ILE A 28 -1.33 -21.99 7.32
N GLU A 29 -1.29 -23.04 8.13
CA GLU A 29 -0.89 -22.93 9.54
C GLU A 29 0.61 -22.67 9.70
N HIS A 30 1.44 -23.45 8.99
CA HIS A 30 2.90 -23.35 9.01
C HIS A 30 3.38 -22.48 7.85
N GLN A 31 3.74 -21.23 8.14
CA GLN A 31 4.15 -20.25 7.14
C GLN A 31 5.67 -20.16 7.07
N THR A 32 6.26 -20.64 5.99
CA THR A 32 7.69 -20.38 5.69
C THR A 32 7.86 -19.02 5.00
N PRO A 33 9.06 -18.42 5.05
CA PRO A 33 9.36 -17.20 4.29
C PRO A 33 9.07 -17.34 2.80
N GLU A 34 9.36 -18.50 2.22
CA GLU A 34 9.15 -18.81 0.80
C GLU A 34 7.65 -18.83 0.43
N ILE A 35 6.83 -19.47 1.26
CA ILE A 35 5.37 -19.51 1.09
C ILE A 35 4.79 -18.10 1.20
N CYS A 36 5.19 -17.34 2.22
CA CYS A 36 4.74 -15.96 2.40
C CYS A 36 5.14 -15.08 1.21
N MET A 37 6.38 -15.21 0.74
CA MET A 37 6.90 -14.43 -0.38
C MET A 37 6.18 -14.77 -1.69
N ALA A 38 5.92 -16.06 -1.93
CA ALA A 38 5.13 -16.50 -3.08
C ALA A 38 3.70 -15.93 -3.05
N ALA A 39 3.06 -16.01 -1.88
CA ALA A 39 1.70 -15.47 -1.69
C ALA A 39 1.63 -13.97 -1.97
N VAL A 40 2.52 -13.15 -1.39
CA VAL A 40 2.48 -11.68 -1.58
C VAL A 40 2.88 -11.23 -2.98
N LYS A 41 3.72 -12.01 -3.68
CA LYS A 41 4.04 -11.76 -5.09
C LYS A 41 2.87 -12.10 -6.01
N GLN A 42 2.10 -13.12 -5.65
CA GLN A 42 0.86 -13.49 -6.35
C GLN A 42 -0.22 -12.43 -6.12
N ASP A 43 -0.49 -12.07 -4.86
CA ASP A 43 -1.43 -11.03 -4.43
C ASP A 43 -0.88 -10.27 -3.21
N GLY A 44 -0.64 -8.95 -3.37
CA GLY A 44 -0.08 -8.12 -2.32
C GLY A 44 -0.92 -8.08 -1.04
N TYR A 45 -2.23 -8.26 -1.13
CA TYR A 45 -3.13 -8.25 0.04
C TYR A 45 -2.99 -9.51 0.89
N ALA A 46 -2.35 -10.57 0.38
CA ALA A 46 -2.01 -11.75 1.17
C ALA A 46 -1.15 -11.38 2.40
N LEU A 47 -0.46 -10.22 2.38
CA LEU A 47 0.28 -9.68 3.52
C LEU A 47 -0.57 -9.62 4.81
N ARG A 48 -1.88 -9.44 4.70
CA ARG A 48 -2.84 -9.49 5.82
C ARG A 48 -2.77 -10.78 6.63
N PHE A 49 -2.45 -11.90 5.98
CA PHE A 49 -2.41 -13.23 6.59
C PHE A 49 -1.02 -13.66 7.05
N VAL A 50 0.01 -12.87 6.75
CA VAL A 50 1.38 -13.14 7.20
C VAL A 50 1.47 -12.91 8.72
N LYS A 51 1.85 -13.95 9.46
CA LYS A 51 2.02 -13.88 10.92
C LYS A 51 3.19 -12.96 11.29
N GLU A 52 4.36 -13.26 10.73
CA GLU A 52 5.60 -12.50 10.96
C GLU A 52 5.98 -11.70 9.71
N GLN A 53 5.76 -10.38 9.75
CA GLN A 53 6.03 -9.50 8.62
C GLN A 53 7.48 -9.00 8.69
N THR A 54 8.24 -9.28 7.63
CA THR A 54 9.56 -8.66 7.42
C THR A 54 9.44 -7.44 6.51
N ARG A 55 10.42 -6.53 6.60
CA ARG A 55 10.51 -5.37 5.70
C ARG A 55 10.46 -5.77 4.22
N GLU A 56 11.15 -6.85 3.86
CA GLU A 56 11.19 -7.36 2.48
C GLU A 56 9.84 -7.87 2.01
N LEU A 57 9.09 -8.60 2.86
CA LEU A 57 7.73 -9.04 2.55
C LEU A 57 6.77 -7.85 2.38
N CYS A 58 6.85 -6.86 3.27
CA CYS A 58 6.04 -5.65 3.15
C CYS A 58 6.32 -4.90 1.85
N LEU A 59 7.61 -4.73 1.48
CA LEU A 59 7.99 -4.05 0.24
C LEU A 59 7.58 -4.85 -0.99
N ALA A 60 7.69 -6.19 -0.97
CA ALA A 60 7.22 -7.04 -2.06
C ALA A 60 5.70 -6.94 -2.27
N ALA A 61 4.92 -6.98 -1.18
CA ALA A 61 3.47 -6.78 -1.21
C ALA A 61 3.09 -5.39 -1.76
N ILE A 62 3.80 -4.34 -1.32
CA ILE A 62 3.60 -2.97 -1.80
C ILE A 62 3.97 -2.83 -3.28
N GLN A 63 5.06 -3.45 -3.72
CA GLN A 63 5.46 -3.43 -5.12
C GLN A 63 4.39 -4.08 -6.01
N LYS A 64 3.75 -5.14 -5.50
CA LYS A 64 2.61 -5.79 -6.15
C LYS A 64 1.39 -4.86 -6.20
N ASP A 65 0.96 -4.34 -5.06
CA ASP A 65 -0.09 -3.33 -4.95
C ASP A 65 0.20 -2.35 -3.80
N GLY A 66 0.28 -1.04 -4.11
CA GLY A 66 0.56 0.01 -3.14
C GLY A 66 -0.49 0.12 -2.03
N TRP A 67 -1.72 -0.34 -2.25
CA TRP A 67 -2.76 -0.39 -1.21
C TRP A 67 -2.49 -1.45 -0.14
N SER A 68 -1.53 -2.37 -0.36
CA SER A 68 -1.11 -3.35 0.64
C SER A 68 -0.52 -2.69 1.90
N LEU A 69 -0.16 -1.40 1.84
CA LEU A 69 0.24 -0.61 3.01
C LEU A 69 -0.78 -0.71 4.16
N GLN A 70 -2.07 -0.85 3.86
CA GLN A 70 -3.12 -0.99 4.88
C GLN A 70 -2.94 -2.21 5.80
N TYR A 71 -2.19 -3.22 5.35
CA TYR A 71 -1.93 -4.45 6.08
C TYR A 71 -0.53 -4.51 6.72
N VAL A 72 0.29 -3.48 6.52
CA VAL A 72 1.59 -3.38 7.18
C VAL A 72 1.40 -3.04 8.65
N LYS A 73 1.88 -3.92 9.54
CA LYS A 73 1.80 -3.73 10.99
C LYS A 73 2.69 -2.56 11.44
N GLU A 74 3.97 -2.63 11.06
CA GLU A 74 5.00 -1.64 11.39
C GLU A 74 5.41 -0.83 10.17
N GLN A 75 5.00 0.43 10.13
CA GLN A 75 5.25 1.34 9.00
C GLN A 75 6.56 2.12 9.23
N SER A 76 7.54 1.93 8.34
CA SER A 76 8.72 2.78 8.26
C SER A 76 8.56 3.88 7.20
N PRO A 77 9.33 4.98 7.26
CA PRO A 77 9.33 6.00 6.21
C PRO A 77 9.62 5.42 4.81
N GLU A 78 10.52 4.44 4.72
CA GLU A 78 10.84 3.74 3.46
C GLU A 78 9.60 3.00 2.90
N ILE A 79 8.91 2.23 3.74
CA ILE A 79 7.70 1.48 3.37
C ILE A 79 6.58 2.44 2.92
N CYS A 80 6.32 3.49 3.70
CA CYS A 80 5.31 4.49 3.35
C CYS A 80 5.65 5.19 2.02
N MET A 81 6.92 5.56 1.83
CA MET A 81 7.37 6.20 0.60
C MET A 81 7.23 5.26 -0.61
N ALA A 82 7.58 3.99 -0.47
CA ALA A 82 7.40 2.99 -1.52
C ALA A 82 5.92 2.84 -1.89
N ALA A 83 5.02 2.81 -0.90
CA ALA A 83 3.58 2.69 -1.11
C ALA A 83 3.00 3.88 -1.85
N VAL A 84 3.30 5.12 -1.44
CA VAL A 84 2.76 6.31 -2.12
C VAL A 84 3.34 6.51 -3.52
N LYS A 85 4.61 6.11 -3.75
CA LYS A 85 5.19 6.10 -5.10
C LYS A 85 4.52 5.06 -5.99
N ARG A 86 4.12 3.92 -5.43
CA ARG A 86 3.38 2.89 -6.18
C ARG A 86 1.94 3.32 -6.46
N ASN A 87 1.26 3.86 -5.46
CA ASN A 87 -0.11 4.37 -5.56
C ASN A 87 -0.29 5.56 -4.60
N GLY A 88 -0.47 6.77 -5.14
CA GLY A 88 -0.59 8.00 -4.34
C GLY A 88 -1.75 7.94 -3.34
N HIS A 89 -2.82 7.19 -3.65
CA HIS A 89 -3.94 6.99 -2.72
C HIS A 89 -3.61 6.11 -1.52
N ALA A 90 -2.47 5.40 -1.53
CA ALA A 90 -1.98 4.68 -0.35
C ALA A 90 -1.70 5.63 0.82
N LEU A 91 -1.54 6.94 0.58
CA LEU A 91 -1.41 7.97 1.61
C LEU A 91 -2.53 7.89 2.68
N GLN A 92 -3.72 7.41 2.31
CA GLN A 92 -4.83 7.23 3.24
C GLN A 92 -4.53 6.25 4.39
N PHE A 93 -3.61 5.30 4.17
CA PHE A 93 -3.23 4.28 5.13
C PHE A 93 -1.95 4.62 5.90
N VAL A 94 -1.31 5.75 5.58
CA VAL A 94 -0.12 6.21 6.29
C VAL A 94 -0.54 6.74 7.67
N LYS A 95 0.01 6.16 8.74
CA LYS A 95 -0.27 6.56 10.13
C LYS A 95 0.23 8.00 10.37
N GLU A 96 1.50 8.24 10.08
CA GLU A 96 2.20 9.51 10.25
C GLU A 96 2.56 10.14 8.89
N GLN A 97 1.86 11.22 8.52
CA GLN A 97 2.08 11.90 7.25
C GLN A 97 3.14 12.99 7.40
N THR A 98 4.20 12.94 6.61
CA THR A 98 5.18 14.02 6.48
C THR A 98 4.91 14.87 5.24
N PRO A 99 5.36 16.15 5.20
CA PRO A 99 5.25 16.98 4.00
C PRO A 99 5.81 16.31 2.74
N GLU A 100 6.93 15.60 2.86
CA GLU A 100 7.57 14.90 1.74
C GLU A 100 6.71 13.74 1.22
N LEU A 101 6.09 12.97 2.12
CA LEU A 101 5.17 11.89 1.74
C LEU A 101 3.91 12.43 1.08
N CYS A 102 3.32 13.48 1.64
CA CYS A 102 2.16 14.15 1.05
C CYS A 102 2.47 14.69 -0.35
N LEU A 103 3.62 15.35 -0.52
CA LEU A 103 4.06 15.87 -1.80
C LEU A 103 4.31 14.74 -2.81
N ALA A 104 4.97 13.66 -2.40
CA ALA A 104 5.19 12.49 -3.26
C ALA A 104 3.87 11.86 -3.70
N ALA A 105 2.91 11.69 -2.79
CA ALA A 105 1.58 11.15 -3.08
C ALA A 105 0.80 12.04 -4.05
N VAL A 106 0.77 13.35 -3.82
CA VAL A 106 0.09 14.31 -4.69
C VAL A 106 0.74 14.36 -6.07
N LYS A 107 2.08 14.36 -6.16
CA LYS A 107 2.78 14.29 -7.45
C LYS A 107 2.49 12.99 -8.21
N GLN A 108 2.32 11.88 -7.49
CA GLN A 108 1.96 10.61 -8.10
C GLN A 108 0.52 10.62 -8.62
N SER A 109 -0.42 11.14 -7.82
CA SER A 109 -1.83 11.33 -8.18
C SER A 109 -2.35 12.61 -7.55
N ALA A 110 -2.76 13.58 -8.38
CA ALA A 110 -3.34 14.83 -7.90
C ALA A 110 -4.55 14.61 -6.96
N TYR A 111 -5.29 13.51 -7.16
CA TYR A 111 -6.43 13.14 -6.33
C TYR A 111 -6.04 12.61 -4.94
N ALA A 112 -4.78 12.23 -4.71
CA ALA A 112 -4.29 11.88 -3.37
C ALA A 112 -4.40 13.05 -2.38
N LEU A 113 -4.55 14.29 -2.87
CA LEU A 113 -4.82 15.47 -2.05
C LEU A 113 -6.02 15.27 -1.10
N VAL A 114 -7.01 14.44 -1.47
CA VAL A 114 -8.16 14.12 -0.61
C VAL A 114 -7.74 13.46 0.71
N HIS A 115 -6.62 12.73 0.72
CA HIS A 115 -6.11 12.01 1.87
C HIS A 115 -5.08 12.80 2.70
N VAL A 116 -4.67 13.99 2.25
CA VAL A 116 -3.73 14.85 2.97
C VAL A 116 -4.43 15.43 4.20
N LYS A 117 -3.89 15.15 5.40
CA LYS A 117 -4.42 15.66 6.67
C LYS A 117 -4.25 17.18 6.76
N ASP A 118 -3.05 17.68 6.50
CA ASP A 118 -2.74 19.12 6.49
C ASP A 118 -2.45 19.62 5.06
N GLN A 119 -3.43 20.31 4.46
CA GLN A 119 -3.33 20.80 3.09
C GLN A 119 -2.64 22.17 3.07
N THR A 120 -1.36 22.18 2.71
CA THR A 120 -0.64 23.44 2.46
C THR A 120 -1.03 24.06 1.11
N PRO A 121 -0.91 25.39 0.94
CA PRO A 121 -1.11 26.04 -0.35
C PRO A 121 -0.25 25.43 -1.47
N GLU A 122 0.99 25.05 -1.16
CA GLU A 122 1.89 24.38 -2.10
C GLU A 122 1.31 23.06 -2.60
N LEU A 123 0.88 22.17 -1.70
CA LEU A 123 0.29 20.88 -2.08
C LEU A 123 -0.98 21.06 -2.92
N CYS A 124 -1.83 22.01 -2.54
CA CYS A 124 -3.02 22.34 -3.32
C CYS A 124 -2.66 22.84 -4.72
N LEU A 125 -1.67 23.73 -4.84
CA LEU A 125 -1.22 24.26 -6.14
C LEU A 125 -0.62 23.16 -7.02
N VAL A 126 0.20 22.26 -6.45
CA VAL A 126 0.74 21.11 -7.17
C VAL A 126 -0.39 20.23 -7.71
N ALA A 127 -1.37 19.89 -6.87
CA ALA A 127 -2.49 19.05 -7.26
C ALA A 127 -3.32 19.66 -8.40
N VAL A 128 -3.75 20.93 -8.26
CA VAL A 128 -4.63 21.56 -9.26
C VAL A 128 -3.93 21.87 -10.57
N ARG A 129 -2.61 22.13 -10.55
CA ARG A 129 -1.82 22.31 -11.77
C ARG A 129 -1.59 20.99 -12.50
N GLN A 130 -1.51 19.89 -11.76
CA GLN A 130 -1.42 18.57 -12.35
C GLN A 130 -2.76 18.09 -12.92
N ASN A 131 -3.85 18.33 -12.20
CA ASN A 131 -5.21 18.05 -12.65
C ASN A 131 -6.19 19.04 -12.02
N SER A 132 -6.84 19.86 -12.83
CA SER A 132 -7.78 20.89 -12.40
C SER A 132 -8.98 20.32 -11.62
N ASP A 133 -9.40 19.08 -11.89
CA ASP A 133 -10.46 18.39 -11.15
C ASP A 133 -10.09 18.16 -9.68
N ALA A 134 -8.80 18.16 -9.32
CA ALA A 134 -8.36 18.06 -7.94
C ALA A 134 -8.81 19.27 -7.09
N LEU A 135 -9.22 20.38 -7.73
CA LEU A 135 -9.80 21.54 -7.05
C LEU A 135 -10.99 21.14 -6.17
N LYS A 136 -11.76 20.12 -6.53
CA LYS A 136 -12.88 19.62 -5.70
C LYS A 136 -12.43 19.17 -4.31
N PHE A 137 -11.19 18.71 -4.17
CA PHE A 137 -10.61 18.20 -2.93
C PHE A 137 -9.83 19.25 -2.11
N VAL A 138 -9.64 20.46 -2.64
CA VAL A 138 -9.02 21.58 -1.91
C VAL A 138 -9.98 22.09 -0.86
N ARG A 139 -9.61 22.06 0.44
CA ARG A 139 -10.45 22.58 1.53
C ARG A 139 -10.52 24.10 1.53
N ASN A 140 -9.39 24.78 1.38
CA ASN A 140 -9.33 26.24 1.31
C ASN A 140 -8.98 26.73 -0.11
N LYS A 141 -10.00 27.13 -0.88
CA LYS A 141 -9.88 27.54 -2.28
C LYS A 141 -9.55 29.03 -2.41
N THR A 142 -8.29 29.40 -2.17
CA THR A 142 -7.83 30.79 -2.36
C THR A 142 -8.00 31.23 -3.83
N PRO A 143 -8.05 32.55 -4.12
CA PRO A 143 -8.09 33.04 -5.51
C PRO A 143 -6.96 32.50 -6.37
N GLU A 144 -5.75 32.38 -5.80
CA GLU A 144 -4.59 31.82 -6.48
C GLU A 144 -4.81 30.36 -6.89
N ILE A 145 -5.30 29.51 -5.98
CA ILE A 145 -5.57 28.09 -6.27
C ILE A 145 -6.69 27.95 -7.31
N ARG A 146 -7.74 28.76 -7.22
CA ARG A 146 -8.82 28.75 -8.23
C ARG A 146 -8.34 29.18 -9.61
N LEU A 147 -7.43 30.16 -9.68
CA LEU A 147 -6.84 30.59 -10.94
C LEU A 147 -5.94 29.51 -11.54
N ALA A 148 -5.18 28.80 -10.70
CA ALA A 148 -4.31 27.72 -11.13
C ALA A 148 -5.08 26.55 -11.78
N ALA A 149 -6.34 26.31 -11.41
CA ALA A 149 -7.18 25.25 -11.99
C ALA A 149 -7.82 25.62 -13.34
N LYS A 150 -7.73 26.87 -13.80
CA LYS A 150 -8.33 27.35 -15.07
C LYS A 150 -7.35 27.37 -16.25
N ARG A 151 -6.08 27.07 -15.98
CA ARG A 151 -4.99 27.05 -16.95
C ARG A 151 -4.76 25.62 -17.40
#